data_AF-A0A2A3MNY0-F1
#
_entry.id   AF-A0A2A3MNY0-F1
#
_cell.length_a   1.000
_cell.length_b   1.000
_cell.length_c   1.000
_cell.angle_alpha   90.00
_cell.angle_beta   90.00
_cell.angle_gamma   90.00
#
_symmetry.space_group_name_H-M   'P 1'
#
loop_
_entity.id
_entity.type
_entity.pdbx_description
1 polymer ?
#
loop_
_entity_poly.entity_id
_entity_poly.type
_entity_poly.pdbx_seq_one_letter_code
_entity_poly.pdbx_strand_id
1 'polypeptide(L)'
;MDLHDLRLGDYVIREDALEGRLIGEVLHIRARVQYLNVGYPCRDWVDISTGTAYPYRIDASDKPTIYRVSPEDIRMYGLADRPRRTLPSINGGAP
;
A
#
# COMPACT_ATOMS: atom_id res chain seq x y z
N MET A 1 -15.95 -0.68 -11.50
CA MET A 1 -15.89 0.36 -10.45
C MET A 1 -14.42 0.60 -10.18
N ASP A 2 -13.99 1.86 -10.24
CA ASP A 2 -12.62 2.21 -9.92
C ASP A 2 -12.50 2.32 -8.39
N LEU A 3 -11.60 1.52 -7.78
CA LEU A 3 -11.32 1.55 -6.35
C LEU A 3 -10.05 2.35 -6.02
N HIS A 4 -9.37 2.94 -7.01
CA HIS A 4 -8.14 3.70 -6.80
C HIS A 4 -8.36 4.97 -5.97
N ASP A 5 -9.58 5.52 -5.98
CA ASP A 5 -9.94 6.73 -5.25
C ASP A 5 -10.61 6.47 -3.89
N LEU A 6 -10.65 5.21 -3.42
CA LEU A 6 -11.20 4.88 -2.10
C LEU A 6 -10.48 5.65 -0.99
N ARG A 7 -11.27 6.13 -0.03
CA ARG A 7 -10.83 6.84 1.17
C ARG A 7 -11.28 6.09 2.43
N LEU A 8 -10.65 6.42 3.55
CA LEU A 8 -11.12 5.96 4.86
C LEU A 8 -12.56 6.45 5.09
N GLY A 9 -13.41 5.57 5.59
CA GLY A 9 -14.83 5.83 5.83
C GLY A 9 -15.73 5.64 4.60
N ASP A 10 -15.19 5.43 3.40
CA ASP A 10 -16.02 5.12 2.25
C ASP A 10 -16.72 3.77 2.43
N TYR A 11 -17.98 3.68 2.00
CA TYR A 11 -18.72 2.42 2.00
C TYR A 11 -18.41 1.60 0.76
N VAL A 12 -18.19 0.30 0.96
CA VAL A 12 -17.93 -0.68 -0.10
C VAL A 12 -18.93 -1.81 -0.04
N ILE A 13 -19.15 -2.47 -1.17
CA ILE A 13 -20.00 -3.66 -1.26
C ILE A 13 -19.11 -4.85 -1.63
N ARG A 14 -19.21 -5.93 -0.87
CA ARG A 14 -18.69 -7.25 -1.22
C ARG A 14 -19.87 -8.16 -1.56
N GLU A 15 -19.83 -8.76 -2.73
CA GLU A 15 -20.79 -9.79 -3.15
C GLU A 15 -20.04 -11.12 -3.28
N ASP A 16 -20.52 -12.15 -2.60
CA ASP A 16 -19.99 -13.51 -2.72
C ASP A 16 -21.15 -14.53 -2.70
N ALA A 17 -20.93 -15.70 -3.31
CA ALA A 17 -21.96 -16.73 -3.47
C ALA A 17 -22.38 -17.38 -2.15
N LEU A 18 -21.50 -17.39 -1.13
CA LEU A 18 -21.74 -18.02 0.16
C LEU A 18 -22.40 -17.05 1.17
N GLU A 19 -21.86 -15.85 1.31
CA GLU A 19 -22.30 -14.87 2.32
C GLU A 19 -23.27 -13.82 1.76
N GLY A 20 -23.52 -13.83 0.45
CA GLY A 20 -24.42 -12.90 -0.22
C GLY A 20 -23.82 -11.51 -0.36
N ARG A 21 -24.66 -10.48 -0.17
CA ARG A 21 -24.27 -9.07 -0.31
C ARG A 21 -24.02 -8.44 1.05
N LEU A 22 -22.80 -7.97 1.26
CA LEU A 22 -22.35 -7.30 2.48
C LEU A 22 -21.97 -5.85 2.16
N ILE A 23 -22.36 -4.93 3.04
CA ILE A 23 -21.87 -3.55 3.05
C ILE A 23 -20.81 -3.42 4.14
N GLY A 24 -19.67 -2.82 3.79
CA GLY A 24 -18.57 -2.55 4.70
C GLY A 24 -18.10 -1.12 4.62
N GLU A 25 -17.27 -0.71 5.57
CA GLU A 25 -16.61 0.59 5.63
C GLU A 25 -15.09 0.41 5.47
N VAL A 26 -14.45 1.30 4.71
CA VAL A 26 -12.99 1.28 4.56
C VAL A 26 -12.33 1.78 5.85
N LEU A 27 -11.76 0.84 6.61
CA LEU A 27 -11.08 1.15 7.86
C LEU A 27 -9.60 1.53 7.68
N HIS A 28 -8.95 1.00 6.64
CA HIS A 28 -7.51 1.15 6.40
C HIS A 28 -7.18 1.03 4.91
N ILE A 29 -6.22 1.82 4.42
CA ILE A 29 -5.66 1.69 3.07
C ILE A 29 -4.23 1.16 3.20
N ARG A 30 -3.88 0.16 2.39
CA ARG A 30 -2.57 -0.49 2.45
C ARG A 30 -1.81 -0.39 1.14
N ALA A 31 -0.51 -0.12 1.24
CA ALA A 31 0.43 -0.20 0.13
C ALA A 31 1.26 -1.49 0.24
N ARG A 32 1.48 -2.17 -0.90
CA ARG A 32 2.48 -3.24 -0.98
C ARG A 32 3.84 -2.63 -1.29
N VAL A 33 4.78 -2.72 -0.37
CA VAL A 33 6.09 -2.10 -0.48
C VAL A 33 7.13 -3.17 -0.83
N GLN A 34 8.11 -2.80 -1.67
CA GLN A 34 9.32 -3.58 -1.91
C GLN A 34 10.52 -2.75 -1.49
N TYR A 35 11.38 -3.29 -0.63
CA TYR A 35 12.61 -2.62 -0.22
C TYR A 35 13.71 -2.87 -1.26
N LEU A 36 14.39 -1.81 -1.67
CA LEU A 36 15.31 -1.81 -2.82
C LEU A 36 16.79 -1.76 -2.42
N ASN A 37 17.08 -1.48 -1.15
CA ASN A 37 18.43 -1.37 -0.59
C ASN A 37 18.88 -2.66 0.12
N VAL A 38 18.26 -3.80 -0.19
CA VAL A 38 18.55 -5.11 0.42
C VAL A 38 18.88 -6.15 -0.65
N GLY A 39 19.77 -7.10 -0.32
CA GLY A 39 20.26 -8.12 -1.25
C GLY A 39 19.31 -9.31 -1.49
N TYR A 40 18.08 -9.26 -0.98
CA TYR A 40 17.09 -10.34 -1.09
C TYR A 40 15.67 -9.78 -1.34
N PRO A 41 14.72 -10.59 -1.85
CA PRO A 41 13.34 -10.14 -2.05
C PRO A 41 12.64 -9.83 -0.72
N CYS A 42 12.62 -8.56 -0.32
CA CYS A 42 11.93 -8.09 0.89
C CYS A 42 10.69 -7.27 0.51
N ARG A 43 9.52 -7.66 1.05
CA ARG A 43 8.22 -7.04 0.74
C ARG A 43 7.29 -7.08 1.95
N ASP A 44 6.61 -5.97 2.21
CA ASP A 44 5.63 -5.85 3.30
C ASP A 44 4.32 -5.21 2.81
N TRP A 45 3.25 -5.43 3.58
CA TRP A 45 2.05 -4.60 3.52
C TRP A 45 2.17 -3.50 4.57
N VAL A 46 1.98 -2.25 4.17
CA VAL A 46 2.07 -1.09 5.05
C VAL A 46 0.74 -0.38 5.07
N ASP A 47 0.24 -0.11 6.26
CA ASP A 47 -0.87 0.81 6.45
C ASP A 47 -0.41 2.25 6.21
N ILE A 48 -0.98 2.91 5.21
CA ILE A 48 -0.54 4.25 4.83
C ILE A 48 -0.99 5.34 5.81
N SER A 49 -2.03 5.07 6.60
CA SER A 49 -2.58 6.02 7.56
C SER A 49 -1.78 6.06 8.85
N THR A 50 -1.23 4.91 9.26
CA THR A 50 -0.49 4.77 10.52
C THR A 50 1.02 4.59 10.33
N GLY A 51 1.48 4.30 9.11
CA GLY A 51 2.89 4.01 8.84
C GLY A 51 3.38 2.72 9.50
N THR A 52 2.50 1.75 9.68
CA THR A 52 2.81 0.48 10.37
C THR A 52 2.77 -0.69 9.40
N ALA A 53 3.76 -1.60 9.51
CA ALA A 53 3.72 -2.86 8.78
C ALA A 53 2.56 -3.74 9.27
N TYR A 54 1.83 -4.38 8.38
CA TYR A 54 0.81 -5.37 8.71
C TYR A 54 1.44 -6.79 8.72
N PRO A 55 1.11 -7.66 9.69
CA PRO A 55 0.05 -7.56 10.68
C PRO A 55 0.48 -7.00 12.05
N TYR A 56 1.52 -6.15 12.14
CA TYR A 56 1.87 -5.59 13.45
C TYR A 56 0.68 -4.82 14.02
N ARG A 57 0.44 -5.06 15.31
CA ARG A 57 -0.53 -4.28 16.06
C ARG A 57 -0.01 -2.86 16.24
N ILE A 58 -0.90 -1.88 16.25
CA ILE A 58 -0.53 -0.47 16.39
C ILE A 58 0.14 -0.16 17.73
N ASP A 59 -0.08 -0.99 18.75
CA ASP A 59 0.45 -0.90 20.11
C ASP A 59 1.75 -1.69 20.33
N ALA A 60 2.22 -2.44 19.34
CA ALA A 60 3.50 -3.14 19.43
C ALA A 60 4.64 -2.12 19.61
N SER A 61 5.46 -2.32 20.65
CA SER A 61 6.56 -1.43 21.01
C SER A 61 7.77 -1.57 20.09
N ASP A 62 7.91 -2.72 19.44
CA ASP A 62 8.98 -3.07 18.50
C ASP A 62 8.57 -2.90 17.02
N LYS A 63 7.39 -2.31 16.76
CA LYS A 63 6.91 -2.14 15.38
C LYS A 63 7.87 -1.25 14.57
N PRO A 64 8.18 -1.60 13.32
CA PRO A 64 8.92 -0.72 12.43
C PRO A 64 8.08 0.53 12.17
N THR A 65 8.71 1.71 12.28
CA THR A 65 8.11 2.98 11.87
C THR A 65 8.42 3.21 10.40
N ILE A 66 7.39 3.38 9.59
CA ILE A 66 7.52 3.58 8.14
C ILE A 66 7.12 5.00 7.82
N TYR A 67 8.05 5.75 7.23
CA TYR A 67 7.86 7.14 6.86
C TYR A 67 8.23 7.37 5.40
N ARG A 68 7.84 8.54 4.88
CA ARG A 68 8.17 8.93 3.52
C ARG A 68 9.68 9.18 3.41
N VAL A 69 10.32 8.49 2.46
CA VAL A 69 11.73 8.67 2.14
C VAL A 69 12.05 10.11 1.73
N SER A 70 13.19 10.64 2.16
CA SER A 70 13.63 11.99 1.77
C SER A 70 14.25 12.00 0.36
N PRO A 71 14.32 13.15 -0.33
CA PRO A 71 15.07 13.24 -1.59
C PRO A 71 16.55 12.90 -1.45
N GLU A 72 17.14 13.09 -0.27
CA GLU A 72 18.54 12.77 0.02
C GLU A 72 18.76 11.26 0.08
N ASP A 73 17.91 10.53 0.80
CA ASP A 73 17.96 9.06 0.85
C ASP A 73 17.80 8.44 -0.54
N ILE A 74 16.89 9.00 -1.36
CA ILE A 74 16.71 8.57 -2.76
C ILE A 74 18.02 8.69 -3.54
N ARG A 75 18.75 9.80 -3.39
CA ARG A 75 20.06 10.00 -4.04
C ARG A 75 21.12 9.06 -3.47
N MET A 76 21.18 8.93 -2.15
CA MET A 76 22.14 8.08 -1.45
C MET A 76 22.07 6.63 -1.93
N TYR A 77 20.86 6.12 -2.20
CA TYR A 77 20.65 4.75 -2.70
C TYR A 77 20.61 4.64 -4.23
N GLY A 78 20.95 5.69 -4.98
CA GLY A 78 20.97 5.67 -6.45
C GLY A 78 19.60 5.43 -7.08
N LEU A 79 18.53 5.86 -6.42
CA LEU A 79 17.14 5.64 -6.85
C LEU A 79 16.54 6.84 -7.61
N ALA A 80 17.28 7.94 -7.76
CA ALA A 80 16.80 9.19 -8.35
C ALA A 80 16.31 9.00 -9.80
N ASP A 81 17.06 8.27 -10.61
CA ASP A 81 16.77 8.04 -12.03
C ASP A 81 16.04 6.72 -12.29
N ARG A 82 15.65 6.01 -11.22
CA ARG A 82 14.98 4.72 -11.36
C ARG A 82 13.57 4.93 -11.95
N PRO A 83 13.20 4.22 -13.03
CA PRO A 83 11.85 4.28 -13.55
C PRO A 83 10.83 3.95 -12.47
N ARG A 84 9.86 4.85 -12.27
CA ARG A 84 8.77 4.60 -11.34
C ARG A 84 7.85 3.53 -11.92
N ARG A 85 7.36 2.65 -11.06
CA ARG A 85 6.30 1.73 -11.45
C ARG A 85 5.04 2.54 -11.71
N THR A 86 4.48 2.39 -12.89
CA THR A 86 3.12 2.82 -13.19
C THR A 86 2.17 1.70 -12.78
N LEU A 87 0.91 2.05 -12.54
CA LEU A 87 -0.13 1.03 -12.47
C LEU A 87 -0.10 0.24 -13.80
N PRO A 88 -0.26 -1.10 -13.76
CA PRO A 88 -0.60 -1.82 -14.98
C PRO A 88 -1.86 -1.19 -15.58
N SER A 89 -1.99 -1.16 -16.90
CA SER A 89 -3.21 -0.73 -17.57
C SER A 89 -4.33 -1.70 -17.20
N ILE A 90 -5.02 -1.47 -16.08
CA ILE A 90 -6.17 -2.29 -15.70
C ILE A 90 -7.29 -1.86 -16.65
N ASN A 91 -7.73 -2.79 -17.51
CA ASN A 91 -8.76 -2.60 -18.54
C ASN A 91 -8.36 -1.85 -19.82
N GLY A 92 -7.10 -1.93 -20.27
CA GLY A 92 -6.74 -1.49 -21.64
C GLY A 92 -6.91 0.01 -21.94
N GLY A 93 -7.06 0.85 -20.93
CA GLY A 93 -6.99 2.30 -21.09
C GLY A 93 -5.55 2.71 -21.40
N ALA A 94 -5.36 3.40 -22.52
CA ALA A 94 -4.11 4.06 -22.89
C ALA A 94 -3.75 5.15 -21.84
N PRO A 95 -2.45 5.47 -21.69
CA PRO A 95 -1.96 6.49 -20.76
C PRO A 95 -2.49 7.90 -21.03
#